data_AF-A0A5Q2RLM8-F1
#
_entry.id   AF-A0A5Q2RLM8-F1
#
_cell.length_a   1.000
_cell.length_b   1.000
_cell.length_c   1.000
_cell.angle_alpha   90.00
_cell.angle_beta   90.00
_cell.angle_gamma   90.00
#
_symmetry.space_group_name_H-M   'P 1'
#
loop_
_entity.id
_entity.type
_entity.pdbx_description
1 polymer ?
#
loop_
_entity_poly.entity_id
_entity_poly.type
_entity_poly.pdbx_seq_one_letter_code
_entity_poly.pdbx_strand_id
1 'polypeptide(L)'
;MSEHPSDETIVGWLETGRPSRVERHLEGCAACLERVDALSDLDATVRSELATVTAPPDDLAPRTTDRVRLRLGAQEAVSTLVELFTLPWRTLDALVDEDALARRVVPSAAAGDDDAEDDRGAT
;
A
#
# COMPACT_ATOMS: atom_id res chain seq x y z
N MET A 1 1.71 -20.83 18.13
CA MET A 1 2.68 -21.87 17.71
C MET A 1 2.02 -22.64 16.60
N SER A 2 2.36 -22.32 15.35
CA SER A 2 1.81 -23.02 14.18
C SER A 2 2.38 -24.43 14.15
N GLU A 3 1.53 -25.44 13.98
CA GLU A 3 1.96 -26.83 13.81
C GLU A 3 2.82 -26.95 12.54
N HIS A 4 3.94 -27.67 12.63
CA HIS A 4 4.81 -27.90 11.47
C HIS A 4 4.15 -28.92 10.52
N PRO A 5 4.21 -28.70 9.20
CA PRO A 5 3.71 -29.67 8.23
C PRO A 5 4.47 -31.00 8.31
N SER A 6 3.77 -32.10 8.01
CA SER A 6 4.38 -33.44 7.90
C SER A 6 5.22 -33.55 6.63
N ASP A 7 6.16 -34.51 6.60
CA ASP A 7 7.00 -34.74 5.41
C ASP A 7 6.16 -35.12 4.20
N GLU A 8 5.11 -35.93 4.36
CA GLU A 8 4.17 -36.27 3.28
C GLU A 8 3.49 -35.02 2.70
N THR A 9 3.15 -34.05 3.54
CA THR A 9 2.56 -32.78 3.09
C THR A 9 3.58 -31.93 2.33
N ILE A 10 4.84 -31.92 2.78
CA ILE A 10 5.93 -31.20 2.11
C ILE A 10 6.25 -31.84 0.75
N VAL A 11 6.33 -33.16 0.67
CA VAL A 11 6.56 -33.90 -0.59
C VAL A 11 5.42 -33.66 -1.57
N GLY A 12 4.16 -33.79 -1.13
CA GLY A 12 3.01 -33.48 -1.98
C GLY A 12 3.01 -32.03 -2.48
N TRP A 13 3.50 -31.09 -1.66
CA TRP A 13 3.70 -29.70 -2.09
C TRP A 13 4.82 -29.53 -3.11
N LEU A 14 5.96 -30.22 -2.94
CA LEU A 14 7.06 -30.21 -3.92
C LEU A 14 6.62 -30.73 -5.29
N GLU A 15 5.79 -31.77 -5.32
CA GLU A 15 5.31 -32.38 -6.57
C GLU A 15 4.22 -31.57 -7.27
N THR A 16 3.32 -30.94 -6.51
CA THR A 16 2.07 -30.35 -7.06
C THR A 16 1.99 -28.83 -6.97
N GLY A 17 2.90 -28.19 -6.21
CA GLY A 17 2.81 -26.77 -5.86
C GLY A 17 1.62 -26.41 -4.97
N ARG A 18 0.91 -27.41 -4.43
CA ARG A 18 -0.23 -27.24 -3.51
C ARG A 18 0.01 -28.07 -2.25
N PRO A 19 -0.37 -27.60 -1.05
CA PRO A 19 -1.22 -26.43 -0.77
C PRO A 19 -0.43 -25.15 -0.39
N SER A 20 -1.02 -23.98 -0.68
CA SER A 20 -0.46 -22.64 -0.39
C SER A 20 -0.21 -22.34 1.09
N ARG A 21 -0.69 -23.17 2.02
CA ARG A 21 -0.40 -23.06 3.45
C ARG A 21 1.03 -23.47 3.80
N VAL A 22 1.59 -24.43 3.07
CA VAL A 22 2.98 -24.88 3.27
C VAL A 22 3.94 -23.74 2.91
N GLU A 23 3.74 -23.13 1.75
CA GLU A 23 4.54 -21.98 1.28
C GLU A 23 4.59 -20.84 2.32
N ARG A 24 3.44 -20.39 2.82
CA ARG A 24 3.37 -19.37 3.87
C ARG A 24 4.09 -19.76 5.16
N HIS A 25 4.06 -21.05 5.51
CA HIS A 25 4.78 -21.53 6.70
C HIS A 25 6.30 -21.53 6.46
N LEU A 26 6.74 -21.91 5.27
CA LEU A 26 8.15 -21.93 4.88
C LEU A 26 8.78 -20.53 4.89
N GLU A 27 8.03 -19.48 4.51
CA GLU A 27 8.49 -18.07 4.58
C GLU A 27 8.94 -17.65 5.99
N GLY A 28 8.40 -18.28 7.04
CA GLY A 28 8.69 -17.93 8.44
C GLY A 28 9.43 -18.99 9.24
N CYS A 29 9.74 -20.16 8.67
CA CYS A 29 10.21 -21.32 9.43
C CYS A 29 11.48 -21.95 8.82
N ALA A 30 12.65 -21.53 9.33
CA ALA A 30 13.96 -22.05 8.90
C ALA A 30 14.08 -23.58 9.03
N ALA A 31 13.55 -24.17 10.12
CA ALA A 31 13.60 -25.63 10.32
C ALA A 31 12.81 -26.41 9.26
N CYS A 32 11.70 -25.86 8.74
CA CYS A 32 10.96 -26.50 7.66
C CYS A 32 11.64 -26.30 6.30
N LEU A 33 12.39 -25.20 6.09
CA LEU A 33 13.22 -25.03 4.91
C LEU A 33 14.34 -26.07 4.85
N GLU A 34 15.04 -26.32 5.96
CA GLU A 34 16.05 -27.38 6.04
C GLU A 34 15.46 -28.78 5.74
N ARG A 35 14.22 -29.05 6.20
CA ARG A 35 13.52 -30.29 5.87
C ARG A 35 13.17 -30.39 4.39
N VAL A 36 12.73 -29.30 3.77
CA VAL A 36 12.48 -29.25 2.32
C VAL A 36 13.77 -29.56 1.56
N ASP A 37 14.89 -28.97 1.96
CA ASP A 37 16.19 -29.24 1.33
C ASP A 37 16.56 -30.73 1.42
N ALA A 38 16.37 -31.34 2.59
CA ALA A 38 16.61 -32.78 2.80
C ALA A 38 15.67 -33.68 1.99
N LEU A 39 14.38 -33.31 1.88
CA LEU A 39 13.36 -34.08 1.16
C LEU A 39 13.44 -33.91 -0.35
N SER A 40 13.97 -32.79 -0.83
CA SER A 40 14.09 -32.50 -2.25
C SER A 40 15.07 -33.44 -2.98
N ASP A 41 15.94 -34.13 -2.24
CA ASP A 41 17.04 -34.96 -2.77
C ASP A 41 17.86 -34.23 -3.86
N LEU A 42 17.85 -32.89 -3.84
CA LEU A 42 18.64 -32.12 -4.78
C LEU A 42 20.11 -32.30 -4.43
N ASP A 43 20.85 -32.83 -5.41
CA ASP A 43 22.29 -32.90 -5.34
C ASP A 43 22.88 -31.51 -5.03
N ALA A 44 23.93 -31.49 -4.20
CA ALA A 44 24.56 -30.24 -3.78
C ALA A 44 25.10 -29.42 -4.97
N THR A 45 25.51 -30.09 -6.05
CA THR A 45 25.95 -29.45 -7.29
C THR A 45 24.78 -28.76 -7.98
N VAL A 46 23.64 -29.44 -8.15
CA VAL A 46 22.43 -28.87 -8.76
C VAL A 46 21.94 -27.68 -7.94
N ARG A 47 21.97 -27.76 -6.61
CA ARG A 47 21.62 -26.64 -5.73
C ARG A 47 22.55 -25.44 -5.95
N SER A 48 23.86 -25.67 -6.06
CA SER A 48 24.84 -24.61 -6.31
C SER A 48 24.67 -23.96 -7.69
N GLU A 49 24.38 -24.76 -8.71
CA GLU A 49 24.10 -24.26 -10.06
C GLU A 49 22.82 -23.43 -10.09
N LEU A 50 21.75 -23.91 -9.47
CA LEU A 50 20.50 -23.17 -9.34
C LEU A 50 20.67 -21.88 -8.55
N ALA A 51 21.45 -21.89 -7.46
CA ALA A 51 21.77 -20.67 -6.71
C ALA A 51 22.50 -19.64 -7.60
N THR A 52 23.36 -20.10 -8.51
CA THR A 52 24.07 -19.22 -9.44
C THR A 52 23.14 -18.65 -10.51
N VAL A 53 22.22 -19.46 -11.03
CA VAL A 53 21.29 -19.06 -12.11
C VAL A 53 20.13 -18.21 -11.57
N THR A 54 19.69 -18.46 -10.34
CA THR A 54 18.58 -17.74 -9.69
C THR A 54 19.04 -16.58 -8.82
N ALA A 55 20.36 -16.41 -8.61
CA ALA A 55 20.90 -15.24 -7.95
C ALA A 55 20.43 -13.97 -8.69
N PRO A 56 19.82 -13.00 -7.97
CA PRO A 56 19.49 -11.73 -8.58
C PRO A 56 20.78 -11.07 -9.08
N PRO A 57 20.79 -10.42 -10.26
CA PRO A 57 21.97 -9.71 -10.72
C PRO A 57 22.32 -8.60 -9.74
N ASP A 58 23.61 -8.35 -9.53
CA ASP A 58 24.13 -7.37 -8.55
C ASP A 58 23.56 -5.94 -8.77
N ASP A 59 23.15 -5.65 -10.00
CA ASP A 59 22.58 -4.37 -10.38
C ASP A 59 21.04 -4.27 -10.25
N LEU A 60 20.35 -5.33 -9.80
CA LEU A 60 18.90 -5.32 -9.65
C LEU A 60 18.44 -4.28 -8.62
N ALA A 61 19.09 -4.26 -7.46
CA ALA A 61 18.78 -3.32 -6.38
C ALA A 61 19.01 -1.85 -6.79
N PRO A 62 20.17 -1.46 -7.37
CA PRO A 62 20.33 -0.08 -7.84
C PRO A 62 19.37 0.25 -8.98
N ARG A 63 19.17 -0.62 -9.98
CA ARG A 63 18.22 -0.35 -11.09
C ARG A 63 16.78 -0.12 -10.63
N THR A 64 16.31 -0.92 -9.68
CA THR A 64 14.96 -0.76 -9.13
C THR A 64 14.84 0.49 -8.29
N THR A 65 15.82 0.76 -7.42
CA THR A 65 15.87 1.95 -6.57
C THR A 65 15.93 3.23 -7.40
N ASP A 66 16.75 3.26 -8.46
CA ASP A 66 16.91 4.42 -9.33
C ASP A 66 15.64 4.71 -10.10
N ARG A 67 14.95 3.69 -10.64
CA ARG A 67 13.64 3.87 -11.27
C ARG A 67 12.60 4.43 -10.31
N VAL A 68 12.57 3.93 -9.07
CA VAL A 68 11.64 4.42 -8.04
C VAL A 68 11.96 5.88 -7.70
N ARG A 69 13.23 6.22 -7.49
CA ARG A 69 13.67 7.61 -7.23
C ARG A 69 13.32 8.55 -8.37
N LEU A 70 13.54 8.13 -9.62
CA LEU A 70 13.16 8.92 -10.79
C LEU A 70 11.65 9.17 -10.84
N ARG A 71 10.84 8.15 -10.53
CA ARG A 71 9.37 8.29 -10.52
C ARG A 71 8.91 9.21 -9.40
N LEU A 72 9.49 9.10 -8.20
CA LEU A 72 9.17 9.98 -7.07
C LEU A 72 9.58 11.43 -7.36
N GLY A 73 10.78 11.65 -7.91
CA GLY A 73 11.23 12.98 -8.31
C GLY A 73 10.37 13.61 -9.42
N ALA A 74 9.91 12.81 -10.38
CA ALA A 74 8.97 13.28 -11.40
C ALA A 74 7.60 13.66 -10.81
N GLN A 75 7.09 12.88 -9.84
CA GLN A 75 5.84 13.19 -9.15
C GLN A 75 5.94 14.47 -8.32
N GLU A 76 7.06 14.67 -7.63
CA GLU A 76 7.34 15.89 -6.88
C GLU A 76 7.37 17.11 -7.80
N ALA A 77 8.10 17.04 -8.91
CA ALA A 77 8.17 18.13 -9.89
C ALA A 77 6.81 18.49 -10.48
N VAL A 78 5.98 17.50 -10.81
CA VAL A 78 4.61 17.73 -11.29
C VAL A 78 3.74 18.37 -10.21
N SER A 79 3.86 17.93 -8.95
CA SER A 79 3.11 18.52 -7.83
C SER A 79 3.48 20.00 -7.64
N THR A 80 4.77 20.34 -7.62
CA THR A 80 5.24 21.73 -7.52
C THR A 80 4.74 22.57 -8.69
N LEU A 81 4.74 22.02 -9.91
CA LEU A 81 4.24 22.73 -11.09
C LEU A 81 2.74 23.00 -10.96
N VAL A 82 1.94 22.00 -10.59
CA VAL A 82 0.49 22.16 -10.37
C VAL A 82 0.21 23.19 -9.27
N GLU A 83 0.96 23.16 -8.16
CA GLU A 83 0.82 24.14 -7.08
C GLU A 83 1.12 25.57 -7.56
N LEU A 84 2.20 25.75 -8.31
CA LEU A 84 2.58 27.04 -8.89
C LEU A 84 1.49 27.60 -9.83
N PHE A 85 0.86 26.75 -10.64
CA PHE A 85 -0.19 27.16 -11.58
C PHE A 85 -1.58 27.33 -10.94
N THR A 86 -1.86 26.63 -9.84
CA THR A 86 -3.15 26.76 -9.14
C THR A 86 -3.20 27.93 -8.16
N LEU A 87 -2.04 28.41 -7.69
CA LEU A 87 -1.91 29.58 -6.81
C LEU A 87 -2.61 30.83 -7.37
N PRO A 88 -2.34 31.28 -8.62
CA PRO A 88 -3.01 32.43 -9.20
C PRO A 88 -4.53 32.27 -9.31
N TRP A 89 -5.00 31.06 -9.64
CA TRP A 89 -6.44 30.79 -9.73
C TRP A 89 -7.12 30.87 -8.36
N ARG A 90 -6.49 30.31 -7.32
CA ARG A 90 -6.97 30.42 -5.93
C ARG A 90 -6.99 31.87 -5.45
N THR A 91 -6.01 32.69 -5.86
CA THR A 91 -6.02 34.12 -5.52
C THR A 91 -7.11 34.89 -6.25
N LEU A 92 -7.40 34.55 -7.52
CA LEU A 92 -8.52 35.15 -8.26
C LEU A 92 -9.86 34.76 -7.65
N ASP A 93 -10.06 33.48 -7.32
CA ASP A 93 -11.26 32.98 -6.65
C ASP A 93 -11.50 33.73 -5.33
N ALA A 94 -10.46 33.90 -4.51
CA ALA A 94 -10.55 34.66 -3.25
C ALA A 94 -10.89 36.15 -3.43
N LEU A 95 -10.47 36.78 -4.53
CA LEU A 95 -10.80 38.18 -4.84
C LEU A 95 -12.20 38.33 -5.45
N VAL A 96 -12.63 37.38 -6.28
CA VAL A 96 -13.97 37.38 -6.89
C VAL A 96 -15.06 37.01 -5.88
N ASP A 97 -14.73 36.19 -4.87
CA ASP A 97 -15.64 35.81 -3.79
C ASP A 97 -15.81 36.91 -2.71
N GLU A 98 -15.22 38.11 -2.90
CA GLU A 98 -15.53 39.29 -2.08
C GLU A 98 -17.02 39.68 -2.15
N ASP A 99 -17.73 39.38 -3.25
CA ASP A 99 -19.18 39.59 -3.37
C ASP A 99 -20.03 38.62 -2.51
N ALA A 100 -19.46 37.48 -2.10
CA ALA A 100 -20.08 36.56 -1.14
C ALA A 100 -19.72 36.91 0.31
N LEU A 101 -18.50 37.41 0.55
CA LEU A 101 -18.09 37.94 1.85
C LEU A 101 -18.87 39.22 2.22
N ALA A 102 -19.13 40.12 1.25
CA ALA A 102 -20.01 41.27 1.45
C ALA A 102 -21.44 40.87 1.84
N ARG A 103 -21.92 39.72 1.34
CA ARG A 103 -23.23 39.15 1.69
C ARG A 103 -23.27 38.50 3.09
N ARG A 104 -22.11 38.15 3.66
CA ARG A 104 -21.99 37.50 4.98
C ARG A 104 -21.77 38.50 6.13
N VAL A 105 -21.39 39.74 5.82
CA VAL A 105 -21.10 40.81 6.81
C VAL A 105 -22.34 41.65 7.15
N VAL A 106 -23.50 41.41 6.53
CA VAL A 106 -24.77 41.93 7.07
C VAL A 106 -25.13 41.06 8.29
N PRO A 107 -25.09 41.59 9.53
CA PRO A 107 -25.64 40.88 10.65
C PRO A 107 -27.13 40.72 10.35
N SER A 108 -27.65 39.49 10.38
CA SER A 108 -29.09 39.25 10.37
C SER A 108 -29.68 39.83 11.67
N ALA A 109 -29.90 41.13 11.68
CA ALA A 109 -30.67 41.84 12.68
C ALA A 109 -32.16 41.66 12.36
N ALA A 110 -32.63 40.43 12.57
CA ALA A 110 -34.02 40.01 12.71
C ALA A 110 -33.91 38.63 13.38
N ALA A 111 -34.03 38.45 14.70
CA ALA A 111 -34.94 39.08 15.65
C ALA A 111 -36.40 39.01 15.18
N GLY A 112 -36.90 37.78 15.16
CA GLY A 112 -38.31 37.38 15.22
C GLY A 112 -38.25 35.91 15.63
N ASP A 113 -38.26 35.59 16.93
CA ASP A 113 -39.51 35.32 17.67
C ASP A 113 -40.52 34.60 16.77
N ASP A 114 -40.46 33.27 16.80
CA ASP A 114 -41.67 32.44 16.72
C ASP A 114 -41.44 31.19 17.58
N ASP A 115 -41.88 31.33 18.83
CA ASP A 115 -42.31 30.25 19.71
C ASP A 115 -43.33 29.35 18.98
N ALA A 116 -43.15 28.03 19.07
CA ALA A 116 -44.20 27.04 19.38
C ALA A 116 -43.65 25.63 19.07
N GLU A 117 -43.39 24.77 20.05
CA GLU A 117 -44.38 23.85 20.66
C GLU A 117 -44.96 22.83 19.66
N ASP A 118 -44.46 21.58 19.70
CA ASP A 118 -45.23 20.31 19.73
C ASP A 118 -44.19 19.16 19.77
N ASP A 119 -43.94 18.54 20.91
CA ASP A 119 -44.69 17.41 21.49
C ASP A 119 -44.65 16.11 20.65
N ARG A 120 -44.39 15.01 21.36
CA ARG A 120 -44.52 13.57 21.00
C ARG A 120 -43.48 12.99 20.04
N GLY A 121 -42.75 11.93 20.36
CA GLY A 121 -42.91 10.92 21.40
C GLY A 121 -42.62 9.53 20.81
N ALA A 122 -42.03 8.64 21.63
CA ALA A 122 -41.98 7.17 21.47
C ALA A 122 -41.25 6.63 20.22
N THR A 123 -40.43 5.57 20.25
CA THR A 123 -39.98 4.58 21.24
C THR A 123 -38.85 3.82 20.54
#